data_AF-C2KXD3-F1
#
_entry.id   AF-C2KXD3-F1
#
_cell.length_a   1.000
_cell.length_b   1.000
_cell.length_c   1.000
_cell.angle_alpha   90.00
_cell.angle_beta   90.00
_cell.angle_gamma   90.00
#
_symmetry.space_group_name_H-M   'P 1'
#
loop_
_entity.id
_entity.type
_entity.pdbx_description
1 polymer ?
#
loop_
_entity_poly.entity_id
_entity_poly.type
_entity_poly.pdbx_seq_one_letter_code
_entity_poly.pdbx_strand_id
1 'polypeptide(L)'
;MRAICQGDVFRYINEELRITQKDMCIIFNKVREGNMTETRISEIKQGRRKGYRGLKSAASLCYAEYFQQQDPDFMFSNLRRFLEREDLCFPDFDKEGENFESYALRFLEFGLDNCLCPQELEQEAPSSSVSSKAIEEMPLSVERDSSISLSDFAAQEYCEHPKAVFSEISLSPKGNTASVSKAHSWEEKEDLSPTEPRGADFTKDNPLGKKILDNRNCFFFTLGVISLVFFLLYLKHWNTLDLFLYCLSLPTPVFFILNFFIATSPLYFGLIDTALAVFFYSKRNPKQEIKLKDIPYIAKYGDVHRVIPGMGRYDLSPRLICYSLGCNVLGAFSSMAFYIFLRSIPDFSNYVGNGDFVPMANISLAFNMFVTFVHSFFLFTREPMEHFNVSEENPDTKKMDRLHVIANSFHMIFNMTFSSIGILLALVYGYMHGGEETLQLSPAFAIALVWVHAYLWFSSCSPFAVEFNAECAGSFIIIFPIVFVLSTLYAIIGFRAGVGTLMVHVVNFAVLLLWLLSFLKDRVRSIFPLMRMHRAYFLLYALLIFLFFLLAAHI
;
A
#
# COMPACT_ATOMS: atom_id res chain seq x y z
N MET A 1 20.71 -9.06 37.77
CA MET A 1 19.28 -8.79 38.02
C MET A 1 18.99 -7.30 37.93
N ARG A 2 18.09 -6.93 37.01
CA ARG A 2 17.47 -5.60 36.87
C ARG A 2 16.11 -5.58 37.58
N ALA A 3 15.71 -4.44 38.15
CA ALA A 3 14.35 -4.28 38.65
C ALA A 3 13.32 -4.39 37.50
N ILE A 4 12.27 -5.17 37.69
CA ILE A 4 11.16 -5.32 36.73
C ILE A 4 10.40 -4.00 36.50
N CYS A 5 9.95 -3.75 35.26
CA CYS A 5 9.09 -2.60 34.93
C CYS A 5 7.87 -2.97 34.06
N GLN A 6 7.03 -1.98 33.75
CA GLN A 6 5.81 -2.18 32.95
C GLN A 6 6.06 -2.85 31.60
N GLY A 7 7.19 -2.58 30.95
CA GLY A 7 7.55 -3.21 29.68
C GLY A 7 7.69 -4.73 29.79
N ASP A 8 8.17 -5.23 30.93
CA ASP A 8 8.35 -6.65 31.20
C ASP A 8 7.03 -7.32 31.60
N VAL A 9 6.19 -6.65 32.40
CA VAL A 9 4.82 -7.13 32.71
C VAL A 9 3.96 -7.22 31.45
N PHE A 10 4.04 -6.21 30.58
CA PHE A 10 3.37 -6.24 29.27
C PHE A 10 3.99 -7.27 28.31
N ARG A 11 5.27 -7.62 28.45
CA ARG A 11 5.89 -8.75 27.73
C ARG A 11 5.30 -10.07 28.20
N TYR A 12 5.32 -10.33 29.50
CA TYR A 12 4.78 -11.56 30.11
C TYR A 12 3.30 -11.79 29.74
N ILE A 13 2.44 -10.78 29.95
CA ILE A 13 1.00 -10.90 29.65
C ILE A 13 0.76 -11.12 28.14
N ASN A 14 1.55 -10.50 27.26
CA ASN A 14 1.33 -10.59 25.81
C ASN A 14 1.91 -11.85 25.15
N GLU A 15 3.07 -12.32 25.62
CA GLU A 15 3.85 -13.37 24.95
C GLU A 15 3.76 -14.71 25.68
N GLU A 16 3.92 -14.71 27.01
CA GLU A 16 3.82 -15.94 27.82
C GLU A 16 2.34 -16.33 28.06
N LEU A 17 1.48 -15.37 28.43
CA LEU A 17 0.05 -15.61 28.65
C LEU A 17 -0.81 -15.45 27.38
N ARG A 18 -0.20 -15.04 26.25
CA ARG A 18 -0.84 -14.87 24.94
C ARG A 18 -2.06 -13.94 24.89
N ILE A 19 -2.21 -13.04 25.88
CA ILE A 19 -3.29 -12.05 25.92
C ILE A 19 -3.03 -10.94 24.90
N THR A 20 -4.05 -10.49 24.17
CA THR A 20 -3.82 -9.46 23.14
C THR A 20 -3.60 -8.06 23.76
N GLN A 21 -2.89 -7.19 23.05
CA GLN A 21 -2.68 -5.79 23.49
C GLN A 21 -4.00 -5.02 23.63
N LYS A 22 -5.01 -5.38 22.83
CA LYS A 22 -6.38 -4.90 22.92
C LYS A 22 -7.05 -5.28 24.24
N ASP A 23 -6.91 -6.53 24.69
CA ASP A 23 -7.52 -7.01 25.93
C ASP A 23 -6.83 -6.41 27.16
N MET A 24 -5.49 -6.28 27.12
CA MET A 24 -4.74 -5.45 28.07
C MET A 24 -5.28 -4.01 28.11
N CYS A 25 -5.46 -3.35 26.95
CA CYS A 25 -6.08 -2.02 26.91
C CYS A 25 -7.46 -2.01 27.57
N ILE A 26 -8.30 -3.03 27.37
CA ILE A 26 -9.62 -3.12 28.00
C ILE A 26 -9.50 -3.15 29.54
N ILE A 27 -8.62 -3.97 30.11
CA ILE A 27 -8.48 -4.06 31.58
C ILE A 27 -7.84 -2.81 32.18
N PHE A 28 -6.69 -2.35 31.66
CA PHE A 28 -5.99 -1.20 32.23
C PHE A 28 -6.80 0.11 32.11
N ASN A 29 -7.66 0.25 31.09
CA ASN A 29 -8.59 1.37 30.96
C ASN A 29 -9.79 1.31 31.95
N LYS A 30 -10.03 0.20 32.67
CA LYS A 30 -11.03 0.14 33.76
C LYS A 30 -10.62 0.96 34.99
N VAL A 31 -9.31 1.18 35.18
CA VAL A 31 -8.73 1.66 36.46
C VAL A 31 -8.14 3.07 36.37
N ARG A 32 -7.88 3.56 35.16
CA ARG A 32 -7.09 4.77 34.91
C ARG A 32 -7.88 5.87 34.21
N GLU A 33 -7.66 7.11 34.66
CA GLU A 33 -8.08 8.31 33.95
C GLU A 33 -7.31 8.47 32.62
N GLY A 34 -7.95 8.05 31.52
CA GLY A 34 -7.52 8.33 30.15
C GLY A 34 -7.06 7.11 29.36
N ASN A 35 -7.45 7.07 28.08
CA ASN A 35 -7.30 5.91 27.20
C ASN A 35 -5.83 5.56 26.91
N MET A 36 -5.46 4.32 27.24
CA MET A 36 -4.30 3.63 26.69
C MET A 36 -4.62 3.04 25.31
N THR A 37 -3.61 2.95 24.44
CA THR A 37 -3.71 2.40 23.08
C THR A 37 -2.66 1.31 22.88
N GLU A 38 -3.00 0.30 22.06
CA GLU A 38 -2.18 -0.89 21.78
C GLU A 38 -0.78 -0.52 21.29
N THR A 39 -0.70 0.41 20.33
CA THR A 39 0.57 1.00 19.84
C THR A 39 1.50 1.47 20.96
N ARG A 40 0.97 2.05 22.04
CA ARG A 40 1.76 2.53 23.18
C ARG A 40 2.12 1.41 24.16
N ILE A 41 1.33 0.34 24.26
CA ILE A 41 1.78 -0.89 24.95
C ILE A 41 3.01 -1.42 24.23
N SER A 42 2.95 -1.52 22.89
CA SER A 42 4.07 -1.98 22.06
C SER A 42 5.33 -1.11 22.23
N GLU A 43 5.20 0.23 22.23
CA GLU A 43 6.31 1.15 22.52
C GLU A 43 6.95 0.89 23.91
N ILE A 44 6.15 0.61 24.94
CA ILE A 44 6.62 0.35 26.32
C ILE A 44 7.26 -1.04 26.43
N LYS A 45 6.68 -2.08 25.83
CA LYS A 45 7.26 -3.44 25.74
C LYS A 45 8.66 -3.44 25.12
N GLN A 46 8.85 -2.60 24.10
CA GLN A 46 10.12 -2.41 23.38
C GLN A 46 11.10 -1.46 24.09
N GLY A 47 10.78 -0.95 25.28
CA GLY A 47 11.61 0.01 26.02
C GLY A 47 11.75 1.40 25.38
N ARG A 48 11.05 1.66 24.26
CA ARG A 48 11.10 2.93 23.51
C ARG A 48 10.38 4.08 24.23
N ARG A 49 9.66 3.78 25.31
CA ARG A 49 8.79 4.72 26.03
C ARG A 49 8.61 4.32 27.49
N LYS A 50 8.65 5.32 28.39
CA LYS A 50 8.30 5.16 29.82
C LYS A 50 6.83 4.73 30.00
N GLY A 51 6.60 3.97 31.06
CA GLY A 51 5.28 3.47 31.49
C GLY A 51 4.30 4.56 31.95
N TYR A 52 3.07 4.12 32.23
CA TYR A 52 1.97 4.96 32.72
C TYR A 52 1.86 4.95 34.24
N ARG A 53 1.90 6.14 34.85
CA ARG A 53 1.62 6.28 36.29
C ARG A 53 0.21 5.79 36.64
N GLY A 54 0.08 5.15 37.79
CA GLY A 54 -1.19 4.72 38.35
C GLY A 54 -1.72 3.37 37.87
N LEU A 55 -0.90 2.51 37.24
CA LEU A 55 -1.33 1.16 36.86
C LEU A 55 -1.21 0.11 37.98
N LYS A 56 -0.51 0.39 39.08
CA LYS A 56 -0.40 -0.53 40.24
C LYS A 56 -1.74 -1.07 40.73
N SER A 57 -2.75 -0.20 40.82
CA SER A 57 -4.12 -0.55 41.23
C SER A 57 -4.87 -1.48 40.26
N ALA A 58 -4.32 -1.75 39.07
CA ALA A 58 -4.86 -2.74 38.15
C ALA A 58 -4.34 -4.16 38.40
N ALA A 59 -3.33 -4.36 39.28
CA ALA A 59 -2.73 -5.66 39.56
C ALA A 59 -3.76 -6.73 39.96
N SER A 60 -4.72 -6.38 40.83
CA SER A 60 -5.78 -7.30 41.27
C SER A 60 -6.73 -7.71 40.14
N LEU A 61 -7.08 -6.79 39.23
CA LEU A 61 -7.88 -7.12 38.04
C LEU A 61 -7.10 -7.97 37.04
N CYS A 62 -5.82 -7.66 36.82
CA CYS A 62 -4.95 -8.47 35.96
C CYS A 62 -4.76 -9.89 36.50
N TYR A 63 -4.64 -10.05 37.82
CA TYR A 63 -4.57 -11.38 38.44
C TYR A 63 -5.87 -12.17 38.24
N ALA A 64 -7.02 -11.59 38.60
CA ALA A 64 -8.32 -12.25 38.48
C ALA A 64 -8.68 -12.64 37.03
N GLU A 65 -8.32 -11.81 36.04
CA GLU A 65 -8.71 -12.06 34.65
C GLU A 65 -7.68 -12.84 33.83
N TYR A 66 -6.38 -12.82 34.15
CA TYR A 66 -5.33 -13.51 33.37
C TYR A 66 -4.63 -14.67 34.09
N PHE A 67 -4.55 -14.64 35.43
CA PHE A 67 -3.79 -15.62 36.21
C PHE A 67 -4.70 -16.64 36.92
N GLN A 68 -5.87 -16.21 37.42
CA GLN A 68 -6.80 -17.07 38.18
C GLN A 68 -7.49 -18.15 37.31
N GLN A 69 -7.49 -18.02 35.98
CA GLN A 69 -8.14 -18.96 35.06
C GLN A 69 -7.24 -20.14 34.63
N GLN A 70 -6.02 -20.23 35.14
CA GLN A 70 -5.01 -21.21 34.72
C GLN A 70 -4.47 -22.02 35.91
N ASP A 71 -3.81 -23.14 35.63
CA ASP A 71 -3.21 -24.01 36.66
C ASP A 71 -2.14 -23.25 37.46
N PRO A 72 -2.31 -23.07 38.79
CA PRO A 72 -1.41 -22.26 39.60
C PRO A 72 0.01 -22.83 39.67
N ASP A 73 0.20 -24.15 39.66
CA ASP A 73 1.53 -24.76 39.76
C ASP A 73 2.33 -24.58 38.45
N PHE A 74 1.67 -24.80 37.31
CA PHE A 74 2.22 -24.47 36.00
C PHE A 74 2.56 -22.98 35.87
N MET A 75 1.64 -22.09 36.27
CA MET A 75 1.79 -20.64 36.17
C MET A 75 2.89 -20.09 37.08
N PHE A 76 3.01 -20.58 38.31
CA PHE A 76 4.08 -20.22 39.24
C PHE A 76 5.44 -20.66 38.70
N SER A 77 5.52 -21.85 38.10
CA SER A 77 6.72 -22.33 37.42
C SER A 77 7.07 -21.49 36.19
N ASN A 78 6.09 -21.11 35.37
CA ASN A 78 6.34 -20.28 34.18
C ASN A 78 6.79 -18.86 34.52
N LEU A 79 6.17 -18.24 35.53
CA LEU A 79 6.54 -16.91 36.00
C LEU A 79 7.96 -16.86 36.56
N ARG A 80 8.36 -17.90 37.33
CA ARG A 80 9.76 -18.03 37.81
C ARG A 80 10.76 -18.15 36.66
N ARG A 81 10.51 -19.04 35.69
CA ARG A 81 11.38 -19.18 34.49
C ARG A 81 11.50 -17.88 33.70
N PHE A 82 10.43 -17.09 33.58
CA PHE A 82 10.49 -15.79 32.92
C PHE A 82 11.41 -14.82 33.67
N LEU A 83 11.27 -14.71 34.98
CA LEU A 83 12.12 -13.82 35.80
C LEU A 83 13.59 -14.24 35.78
N GLU A 84 13.87 -15.55 35.81
CA GLU A 84 15.22 -16.12 35.68
C GLU A 84 15.82 -15.87 34.29
N ARG A 85 15.04 -16.07 33.22
CA ARG A 85 15.48 -15.90 31.81
C ARG A 85 15.79 -14.46 31.45
N GLU A 86 15.01 -13.52 31.97
CA GLU A 86 15.09 -12.08 31.64
C GLU A 86 15.96 -11.31 32.66
N ASP A 87 16.60 -12.00 33.63
CA ASP A 87 17.41 -11.44 34.72
C ASP A 87 16.67 -10.37 35.54
N LEU A 88 15.45 -10.66 36.00
CA LEU A 88 14.54 -9.71 36.65
C LEU A 88 14.37 -9.95 38.15
N CYS A 89 14.26 -8.87 38.93
CA CYS A 89 13.93 -8.91 40.35
C CYS A 89 12.85 -7.89 40.76
N PHE A 90 12.24 -8.13 41.93
CA PHE A 90 11.37 -7.21 42.66
C PHE A 90 11.67 -7.30 44.18
N PRO A 91 11.25 -6.32 45.01
CA PRO A 91 11.57 -6.29 46.44
C PRO A 91 11.01 -7.48 47.23
N ASP A 92 11.66 -7.79 48.35
CA ASP A 92 11.28 -8.87 49.28
C ASP A 92 11.12 -10.23 48.58
N PHE A 93 12.20 -10.69 47.94
CA PHE A 93 12.29 -12.02 47.32
C PHE A 93 12.40 -13.17 48.35
N ASP A 94 12.86 -12.86 49.58
CA ASP A 94 12.97 -13.83 50.66
C ASP A 94 11.67 -13.99 51.48
N LYS A 95 10.91 -15.05 51.16
CA LYS A 95 10.20 -15.88 52.16
C LYS A 95 9.81 -17.25 51.61
N GLU A 96 10.17 -18.27 52.37
CA GLU A 96 9.62 -19.63 52.20
C GLU A 96 8.11 -19.61 52.52
N GLY A 97 7.29 -20.26 51.68
CA GLY A 97 5.87 -20.45 51.93
C GLY A 97 4.89 -19.46 51.29
N GLU A 98 5.31 -18.57 50.39
CA GLU A 98 4.36 -17.74 49.63
C GLU A 98 3.49 -18.57 48.67
N ASN A 99 2.20 -18.23 48.58
CA ASN A 99 1.28 -18.80 47.60
C ASN A 99 1.40 -18.09 46.24
N PHE A 100 1.01 -18.79 45.16
CA PHE A 100 1.04 -18.25 43.79
C PHE A 100 0.34 -16.89 43.66
N GLU A 101 -0.79 -16.70 44.36
CA GLU A 101 -1.55 -15.45 44.40
C GLU A 101 -0.71 -14.27 44.89
N SER A 102 -0.08 -14.37 46.07
CA SER A 102 0.75 -13.30 46.62
C SER A 102 1.95 -12.98 45.72
N TYR A 103 2.55 -14.00 45.12
CA TYR A 103 3.71 -13.87 44.25
C TYR A 103 3.37 -13.20 42.91
N ALA A 104 2.28 -13.64 42.27
CA ALA A 104 1.77 -13.03 41.03
C ALA A 104 1.27 -11.60 41.26
N LEU A 105 0.60 -11.33 42.39
CA LEU A 105 0.21 -9.98 42.77
C LEU A 105 1.43 -9.08 43.04
N ARG A 106 2.48 -9.54 43.71
CA ARG A 106 3.71 -8.73 43.92
C ARG A 106 4.43 -8.42 42.61
N PHE A 107 4.54 -9.40 41.72
CA PHE A 107 5.05 -9.22 40.34
C PHE A 107 4.26 -8.14 39.58
N LEU A 108 2.92 -8.24 39.60
CA LEU A 108 2.04 -7.27 38.94
C LEU A 108 2.13 -5.89 39.60
N GLU A 109 2.02 -5.78 40.92
CA GLU A 109 2.04 -4.50 41.63
C GLU A 109 3.35 -3.75 41.42
N PHE A 110 4.50 -4.38 41.66
CA PHE A 110 5.79 -3.69 41.55
C PHE A 110 6.14 -3.37 40.10
N GLY A 111 5.91 -4.32 39.18
CA GLY A 111 6.12 -4.10 37.75
C GLY A 111 5.17 -3.06 37.15
N LEU A 112 3.92 -2.94 37.62
CA LEU A 112 2.97 -1.91 37.17
C LEU A 112 3.15 -0.55 37.85
N ASP A 113 3.85 -0.47 38.99
CA ASP A 113 4.26 0.81 39.60
C ASP A 113 5.48 1.40 38.86
N ASN A 114 6.46 0.55 38.51
CA ASN A 114 7.70 0.97 37.88
C ASN A 114 7.51 1.39 36.41
N CYS A 115 7.49 2.70 36.19
CA CYS A 115 7.31 3.34 34.88
C CYS A 115 8.62 3.56 34.09
N LEU A 116 9.79 3.14 34.58
CA LEU A 116 11.07 3.40 33.91
C LEU A 116 11.34 2.44 32.74
N CYS A 117 12.14 2.88 31.77
CA CYS A 117 12.60 1.98 30.70
C CYS A 117 13.71 1.03 31.23
N PRO A 118 13.87 -0.19 30.66
CA PRO A 118 14.96 -1.10 31.04
C PRO A 118 16.35 -0.45 31.03
N GLN A 119 16.63 0.34 29.98
CA GLN A 119 17.89 1.09 29.78
C GLN A 119 18.17 2.14 30.86
N GLU A 120 17.15 2.62 31.57
CA GLU A 120 17.29 3.58 32.67
C GLU A 120 17.56 2.83 33.99
N LEU A 121 16.90 1.69 34.18
CA LEU A 121 17.08 0.80 35.33
C LEU A 121 18.45 0.10 35.32
N GLU A 122 19.05 -0.08 34.13
CA GLU A 122 20.46 -0.49 33.96
C GLU A 122 21.46 0.62 34.35
N GLN A 123 21.05 1.88 34.34
CA GLN A 123 21.89 3.04 34.70
C GLN A 123 21.72 3.47 36.17
N GLU A 124 20.60 3.10 36.82
CA GLU A 124 20.33 3.39 38.24
C GLU A 124 20.99 2.39 39.22
N ALA A 125 21.66 1.33 38.72
CA ALA A 125 22.40 0.37 39.54
C ALA A 125 23.64 1.03 40.21
N PRO A 126 23.68 1.26 41.54
CA PRO A 126 24.69 2.13 42.15
C PRO A 126 26.08 1.49 42.30
N SER A 127 27.12 2.29 42.07
CA SER A 127 28.50 1.92 42.36
C SER A 127 28.85 2.04 43.85
N SER A 128 28.77 0.94 44.60
CA SER A 128 29.34 0.77 45.94
C SER A 128 29.62 -0.73 46.23
N SER A 129 30.67 -1.15 46.96
CA SER A 129 31.75 -0.41 47.60
C SER A 129 33.05 -1.24 47.74
N VAL A 130 34.19 -0.63 47.40
CA VAL A 130 35.48 -0.65 48.14
C VAL A 130 35.96 -1.96 48.83
N SER A 131 36.99 -2.57 48.22
CA SER A 131 38.22 -3.11 48.86
C SER A 131 38.39 -4.61 49.24
N SER A 132 39.52 -5.13 48.73
CA SER A 132 40.55 -5.99 49.36
C SER A 132 40.45 -7.53 49.43
N LYS A 133 41.43 -8.13 48.73
CA LYS A 133 42.27 -9.32 49.04
C LYS A 133 41.72 -10.76 48.80
N ALA A 134 42.43 -11.44 47.89
CA ALA A 134 42.93 -12.83 47.99
C ALA A 134 41.89 -13.97 47.91
N ILE A 135 42.19 -15.22 47.53
CA ILE A 135 43.48 -15.89 47.18
C ILE A 135 43.16 -17.09 46.23
N GLU A 136 44.07 -17.44 45.29
CA GLU A 136 44.15 -18.73 44.53
C GLU A 136 42.87 -19.23 43.77
N GLU A 137 42.86 -20.17 42.82
CA GLU A 137 43.89 -20.98 42.13
C GLU A 137 43.47 -21.30 40.67
N MET A 138 44.33 -22.00 39.90
CA MET A 138 44.09 -22.57 38.55
C MET A 138 44.07 -24.12 38.65
N PRO A 139 43.87 -24.91 37.57
CA PRO A 139 42.97 -24.82 36.41
C PRO A 139 42.21 -26.17 36.16
N LEU A 140 41.46 -26.32 35.05
CA LEU A 140 41.69 -27.40 34.05
C LEU A 140 40.67 -27.45 32.89
N SER A 141 41.10 -28.12 31.81
CA SER A 141 40.47 -28.35 30.50
C SER A 141 39.39 -29.43 30.47
N VAL A 142 38.59 -29.48 29.38
CA VAL A 142 38.56 -30.60 28.40
C VAL A 142 37.67 -30.26 27.19
N GLU A 143 38.13 -30.57 25.97
CA GLU A 143 37.34 -30.56 24.72
C GLU A 143 36.79 -31.97 24.41
N ARG A 144 35.66 -32.08 23.67
CA ARG A 144 35.38 -33.26 22.84
C ARG A 144 34.33 -33.00 21.73
N ASP A 145 34.70 -33.30 20.49
CA ASP A 145 33.82 -33.35 19.31
C ASP A 145 32.93 -34.61 19.23
N SER A 146 31.81 -34.55 18.50
CA SER A 146 31.21 -35.58 17.59
C SER A 146 29.68 -35.44 17.42
N SER A 147 29.00 -36.06 16.44
CA SER A 147 29.10 -35.97 14.96
C SER A 147 27.95 -36.76 14.26
N ILE A 148 27.47 -36.32 13.08
CA ILE A 148 26.66 -37.12 12.09
C ILE A 148 25.20 -37.47 12.57
N SER A 149 24.13 -37.73 11.78
CA SER A 149 23.89 -38.01 10.34
C SER A 149 22.58 -37.35 9.80
N LEU A 150 22.11 -37.76 8.59
CA LEU A 150 20.76 -37.57 8.03
C LEU A 150 20.07 -38.91 7.69
N SER A 151 18.73 -38.96 7.74
CA SER A 151 17.76 -39.88 7.05
C SER A 151 16.33 -39.48 7.47
N ASP A 152 15.22 -39.65 6.74
CA ASP A 152 14.94 -40.20 5.39
C ASP A 152 13.67 -39.53 4.77
N PHE A 153 13.26 -39.91 3.54
CA PHE A 153 12.20 -39.23 2.74
C PHE A 153 11.28 -40.20 1.96
N ALA A 154 9.95 -39.98 1.99
CA ALA A 154 8.91 -40.53 1.08
C ALA A 154 7.63 -39.64 1.19
N ALA A 155 6.88 -39.22 0.17
CA ALA A 155 6.22 -39.92 -0.97
C ALA A 155 5.04 -40.82 -0.50
N GLN A 156 3.81 -40.77 -1.04
CA GLN A 156 3.17 -39.94 -2.10
C GLN A 156 1.70 -39.62 -1.66
N GLU A 157 0.67 -39.17 -2.41
CA GLU A 157 0.28 -39.17 -3.85
C GLU A 157 -0.62 -37.92 -4.15
N TYR A 158 -1.58 -37.97 -5.08
CA TYR A 158 -2.59 -36.93 -5.42
C TYR A 158 -3.91 -37.58 -5.92
N CYS A 159 -5.03 -36.84 -5.94
CA CYS A 159 -6.23 -37.15 -6.76
C CYS A 159 -7.02 -35.87 -7.11
N GLU A 160 -7.77 -35.90 -8.22
CA GLU A 160 -8.30 -34.70 -8.89
C GLU A 160 -9.81 -34.41 -8.65
N HIS A 161 -10.25 -33.21 -9.04
CA HIS A 161 -11.65 -32.76 -9.06
C HIS A 161 -12.55 -33.56 -10.01
N PRO A 162 -13.88 -33.47 -9.78
CA PRO A 162 -14.79 -33.12 -10.87
C PRO A 162 -15.53 -31.78 -10.66
N LYS A 163 -16.04 -31.23 -11.77
CA LYS A 163 -16.78 -29.96 -11.88
C LYS A 163 -18.26 -30.16 -11.53
N ALA A 164 -18.98 -29.08 -11.15
CA ALA A 164 -20.12 -28.55 -11.93
C ALA A 164 -20.93 -27.42 -11.24
N VAL A 165 -21.38 -26.46 -12.06
CA VAL A 165 -22.69 -25.75 -12.05
C VAL A 165 -23.24 -25.16 -10.73
N PHE A 166 -23.41 -23.84 -10.72
CA PHE A 166 -24.42 -23.15 -9.90
C PHE A 166 -25.80 -23.23 -10.58
N SER A 167 -26.83 -23.69 -9.86
CA SER A 167 -28.23 -23.35 -10.16
C SER A 167 -29.15 -23.55 -8.95
N GLU A 168 -29.90 -22.49 -8.63
CA GLU A 168 -31.15 -22.43 -7.85
C GLU A 168 -31.13 -22.73 -6.33
N ILE A 169 -31.89 -21.89 -5.61
CA ILE A 169 -32.19 -21.97 -4.18
C ILE A 169 -33.67 -22.37 -4.04
N SER A 170 -33.97 -23.35 -3.19
CA SER A 170 -35.33 -23.57 -2.68
C SER A 170 -35.29 -24.02 -1.21
N LEU A 171 -36.41 -23.88 -0.50
CA LEU A 171 -36.44 -23.74 0.96
C LEU A 171 -37.11 -24.91 1.69
N SER A 172 -36.34 -25.53 2.61
CA SER A 172 -36.81 -25.92 3.96
C SER A 172 -37.92 -27.03 4.03
N PRO A 173 -38.37 -27.48 5.22
CA PRO A 173 -37.58 -28.43 6.00
C PRO A 173 -38.37 -29.69 6.44
N LYS A 174 -37.65 -30.79 6.72
CA LYS A 174 -38.00 -31.75 7.78
C LYS A 174 -36.77 -32.59 8.15
N GLY A 175 -36.59 -32.86 9.43
CA GLY A 175 -35.44 -33.62 9.94
C GLY A 175 -35.83 -35.01 10.45
N ASN A 176 -34.80 -35.77 10.86
CA ASN A 176 -34.88 -36.74 11.95
C ASN A 176 -33.48 -36.98 12.52
N THR A 177 -33.40 -37.46 13.76
CA THR A 177 -32.19 -37.52 14.58
C THR A 177 -31.49 -38.88 14.54
N ALA A 178 -30.16 -38.90 14.44
CA ALA A 178 -29.30 -39.85 15.16
C ALA A 178 -27.82 -39.41 15.18
N SER A 179 -27.16 -39.69 16.31
CA SER A 179 -25.77 -39.40 16.69
C SER A 179 -24.66 -39.98 15.80
N VAL A 180 -23.61 -39.18 15.52
CA VAL A 180 -22.21 -39.62 15.33
C VAL A 180 -21.26 -38.61 16.02
N SER A 181 -20.06 -39.05 16.36
CA SER A 181 -19.02 -38.36 17.16
C SER A 181 -18.53 -37.01 16.62
N LYS A 182 -18.14 -36.11 17.55
CA LYS A 182 -17.22 -35.00 17.25
C LYS A 182 -15.86 -35.53 16.79
N ALA A 183 -15.32 -34.96 15.72
CA ALA A 183 -13.89 -34.95 15.40
C ALA A 183 -13.50 -33.49 15.09
N HIS A 184 -12.32 -33.06 15.55
CA HIS A 184 -11.87 -31.67 15.33
C HIS A 184 -11.37 -31.47 13.90
N SER A 185 -12.08 -30.67 13.12
CA SER A 185 -11.53 -30.07 11.90
C SER A 185 -10.56 -28.95 12.28
N TRP A 186 -9.29 -29.10 11.90
CA TRP A 186 -8.35 -27.99 11.88
C TRP A 186 -8.63 -27.13 10.65
N GLU A 187 -9.57 -26.19 10.78
CA GLU A 187 -9.68 -25.09 9.84
C GLU A 187 -8.47 -24.17 10.07
N GLU A 188 -7.56 -24.13 9.10
CA GLU A 188 -6.44 -23.20 9.07
C GLU A 188 -6.99 -21.79 8.91
N LYS A 189 -7.13 -21.11 10.04
CA LYS A 189 -7.82 -19.83 10.14
C LYS A 189 -6.94 -18.72 9.55
N GLU A 190 -7.29 -18.23 8.37
CA GLU A 190 -6.63 -17.07 7.77
C GLU A 190 -6.55 -15.92 8.78
N ASP A 191 -5.34 -15.50 9.14
CA ASP A 191 -5.09 -14.39 10.07
C ASP A 191 -5.38 -13.04 9.38
N LEU A 192 -6.67 -12.77 9.19
CA LEU A 192 -7.24 -11.50 8.75
C LEU A 192 -7.13 -10.42 9.86
N SER A 193 -5.92 -10.27 10.41
CA SER A 193 -5.52 -9.08 11.12
C SER A 193 -5.19 -7.99 10.10
N PRO A 194 -5.66 -6.74 10.28
CA PRO A 194 -5.33 -5.65 9.37
C PRO A 194 -3.91 -5.15 9.67
N THR A 195 -2.91 -5.75 9.03
CA THR A 195 -1.55 -5.19 8.97
C THR A 195 -1.63 -3.74 8.50
N GLU A 196 -1.07 -2.79 9.27
CA GLU A 196 -1.07 -1.38 8.86
C GLU A 196 -0.36 -1.25 7.49
N PRO A 197 -1.01 -0.70 6.44
CA PRO A 197 -0.45 -0.78 5.09
C PRO A 197 0.89 -0.05 4.95
N ARG A 198 1.91 -0.71 4.40
CA ARG A 198 3.23 -0.10 4.19
C ARG A 198 3.21 0.89 3.03
N GLY A 199 2.77 2.12 3.30
CA GLY A 199 3.12 3.28 2.48
C GLY A 199 4.64 3.48 2.48
N ALA A 200 5.19 4.10 1.42
CA ALA A 200 6.62 4.38 1.38
C ALA A 200 7.00 5.41 2.47
N ASP A 201 7.68 4.92 3.50
CA ASP A 201 7.94 5.71 4.70
C ASP A 201 8.94 6.88 4.46
N PHE A 202 8.74 7.95 5.23
CA PHE A 202 9.55 9.16 5.30
C PHE A 202 9.81 9.60 6.76
N THR A 203 9.94 8.64 7.70
CA THR A 203 10.45 8.92 9.04
C THR A 203 11.82 9.62 9.00
N LYS A 204 12.20 10.15 10.17
CA LYS A 204 13.52 10.73 10.42
C LYS A 204 14.69 9.78 10.05
N ASP A 205 14.44 8.48 10.06
CA ASP A 205 15.44 7.43 9.84
C ASP A 205 15.56 7.04 8.35
N ASN A 206 14.53 7.33 7.53
CA ASN A 206 14.50 7.10 6.09
C ASN A 206 14.00 8.32 5.28
N PRO A 207 14.65 9.50 5.40
CA PRO A 207 14.14 10.75 4.83
C PRO A 207 14.20 10.76 3.29
N LEU A 208 13.22 11.40 2.65
CA LEU A 208 13.10 11.53 1.19
C LEU A 208 14.41 11.96 0.50
N GLY A 209 15.14 12.92 1.08
CA GLY A 209 16.42 13.39 0.52
C GLY A 209 17.50 12.30 0.41
N LYS A 210 17.50 11.32 1.32
CA LYS A 210 18.38 10.14 1.25
C LYS A 210 17.95 9.22 0.10
N LYS A 211 16.66 8.87 0.02
CA LYS A 211 16.11 8.07 -1.09
C LYS A 211 16.42 8.68 -2.46
N ILE A 212 16.35 10.01 -2.59
CA ILE A 212 16.74 10.75 -3.81
C ILE A 212 18.25 10.65 -4.07
N LEU A 213 19.11 10.86 -3.06
CA LEU A 213 20.56 10.82 -3.20
C LEU A 213 21.09 9.43 -3.57
N ASP A 214 20.50 8.37 -3.01
CA ASP A 214 20.84 6.97 -3.26
C ASP A 214 20.43 6.55 -4.69
N ASN A 215 19.30 7.08 -5.19
CA ASN A 215 18.75 6.77 -6.51
C ASN A 215 19.00 7.89 -7.55
N ARG A 216 19.99 8.77 -7.34
CA ARG A 216 20.24 9.96 -8.18
C ARG A 216 20.35 9.66 -9.69
N ASN A 217 20.85 8.48 -10.03
CA ASN A 217 21.03 8.04 -11.42
C ASN A 217 19.68 7.91 -12.17
N CYS A 218 18.58 7.61 -11.46
CA CYS A 218 17.24 7.57 -12.04
C CYS A 218 16.74 8.96 -12.45
N PHE A 219 17.14 10.01 -11.73
CA PHE A 219 16.83 11.41 -12.10
C PHE A 219 17.60 11.83 -13.35
N PHE A 220 18.91 11.56 -13.40
CA PHE A 220 19.72 11.83 -14.60
C PHE A 220 19.25 11.03 -15.83
N PHE A 221 18.89 9.75 -15.65
CA PHE A 221 18.28 8.93 -16.69
C PHE A 221 16.96 9.53 -17.18
N THR A 222 16.07 9.96 -16.27
CA THR A 222 14.78 10.58 -16.63
C THR A 222 14.95 11.90 -17.39
N LEU A 223 15.87 12.77 -16.95
CA LEU A 223 16.22 13.99 -17.68
C LEU A 223 16.79 13.68 -19.08
N GLY A 224 17.59 12.61 -19.20
CA GLY A 224 18.07 12.08 -20.47
C GLY A 224 16.94 11.58 -21.38
N VAL A 225 15.96 10.85 -20.83
CA VAL A 225 14.79 10.36 -21.58
C VAL A 225 13.87 11.50 -22.02
N ILE A 226 13.62 12.49 -21.17
CA ILE A 226 12.87 13.72 -21.54
C ILE A 226 13.60 14.45 -22.69
N SER A 227 14.91 14.68 -22.53
CA SER A 227 15.74 15.31 -23.57
C SER A 227 15.75 14.52 -24.88
N LEU A 228 15.79 13.19 -24.81
CA LEU A 228 15.73 12.29 -25.97
C LEU A 228 14.38 12.37 -26.69
N VAL A 229 13.26 12.45 -25.97
CA VAL A 229 11.93 12.60 -26.59
C VAL A 229 11.82 13.92 -27.34
N PHE A 230 12.24 15.05 -26.73
CA PHE A 230 12.25 16.33 -27.42
C PHE A 230 13.25 16.38 -28.59
N PHE A 231 14.40 15.70 -28.48
CA PHE A 231 15.36 15.56 -29.58
C PHE A 231 14.79 14.73 -30.75
N LEU A 232 14.07 13.65 -30.47
CA LEU A 232 13.40 12.84 -31.52
C LEU A 232 12.27 13.59 -32.21
N LEU A 233 11.51 14.42 -31.48
CA LEU A 233 10.54 15.35 -32.04
C LEU A 233 11.24 16.39 -32.95
N TYR A 234 12.31 17.02 -32.46
CA TYR A 234 13.12 17.98 -33.22
C TYR A 234 13.72 17.39 -34.51
N LEU A 235 14.25 16.16 -34.47
CA LEU A 235 14.75 15.44 -35.66
C LEU A 235 13.67 15.17 -36.71
N LYS A 236 12.39 15.11 -36.31
CA LYS A 236 11.24 14.99 -37.21
C LYS A 236 10.72 16.35 -37.68
N HIS A 237 11.31 17.45 -37.21
CA HIS A 237 10.78 18.82 -37.29
C HIS A 237 9.35 18.93 -36.75
N TRP A 238 9.02 18.15 -35.72
CA TRP A 238 7.73 18.18 -35.01
C TRP A 238 7.90 18.77 -33.61
N ASN A 239 6.84 19.38 -33.09
CA ASN A 239 6.66 19.72 -31.69
C ASN A 239 5.52 18.86 -31.06
N THR A 240 5.21 19.06 -29.77
CA THR A 240 4.18 18.25 -29.09
C THR A 240 2.77 18.52 -29.62
N LEU A 241 2.46 19.76 -30.04
CA LEU A 241 1.18 20.13 -30.64
C LEU A 241 0.98 19.42 -31.99
N ASP A 242 2.03 19.32 -32.80
CA ASP A 242 1.98 18.59 -34.08
C ASP A 242 1.69 17.10 -33.85
N LEU A 243 2.29 16.50 -32.82
CA LEU A 243 2.03 15.11 -32.42
C LEU A 243 0.58 14.93 -31.93
N PHE A 244 0.05 15.88 -31.15
CA PHE A 244 -1.33 15.88 -30.68
C PHE A 244 -2.33 16.01 -31.86
N LEU A 245 -2.11 16.96 -32.77
CA LEU A 245 -2.92 17.15 -33.97
C LEU A 245 -2.83 15.95 -34.92
N TYR A 246 -1.64 15.35 -35.07
CA TYR A 246 -1.48 14.10 -35.81
C TYR A 246 -2.34 12.99 -35.20
N CYS A 247 -2.24 12.76 -33.89
CA CYS A 247 -3.07 11.78 -33.18
C CYS A 247 -4.58 12.05 -33.32
N LEU A 248 -5.01 13.31 -33.29
CA LEU A 248 -6.40 13.72 -33.48
C LEU A 248 -6.88 13.51 -34.93
N SER A 249 -6.00 13.66 -35.91
CA SER A 249 -6.31 13.47 -37.34
C SER A 249 -6.41 12.01 -37.79
N LEU A 250 -5.85 11.06 -37.02
CA LEU A 250 -5.94 9.62 -37.30
C LEU A 250 -7.41 9.17 -37.50
N PRO A 251 -7.69 8.12 -38.30
CA PRO A 251 -9.03 7.53 -38.33
C PRO A 251 -9.42 6.97 -36.96
N THR A 252 -10.68 7.14 -36.56
CA THR A 252 -11.17 6.68 -35.24
C THR A 252 -10.84 5.22 -34.90
N PRO A 253 -11.00 4.23 -35.80
CA PRO A 253 -10.60 2.85 -35.52
C PRO A 253 -9.08 2.71 -35.25
N VAL A 254 -8.25 3.49 -35.95
CA VAL A 254 -6.78 3.45 -35.79
C VAL A 254 -6.36 4.04 -34.44
N PHE A 255 -6.90 5.20 -34.05
CA PHE A 255 -6.64 5.78 -32.73
C PHE A 255 -7.10 4.82 -31.60
N PHE A 256 -8.26 4.20 -31.76
CA PHE A 256 -8.83 3.29 -30.76
C PHE A 256 -8.00 2.01 -30.62
N ILE A 257 -7.61 1.37 -31.74
CA ILE A 257 -6.75 0.18 -31.73
C ILE A 257 -5.37 0.49 -31.14
N LEU A 258 -4.74 1.60 -31.52
CA LEU A 258 -3.42 1.98 -31.00
C LEU A 258 -3.47 2.26 -29.50
N ASN A 259 -4.44 3.03 -29.02
CA ASN A 259 -4.58 3.37 -27.61
C ASN A 259 -4.92 2.12 -26.76
N PHE A 260 -5.80 1.23 -27.24
CA PHE A 260 -6.08 -0.04 -26.57
C PHE A 260 -4.86 -0.98 -26.54
N PHE A 261 -4.08 -1.05 -27.62
CA PHE A 261 -2.82 -1.79 -27.65
C PHE A 261 -1.81 -1.22 -26.64
N ILE A 262 -1.67 0.10 -26.56
CA ILE A 262 -0.80 0.77 -25.58
C ILE A 262 -1.26 0.45 -24.14
N ALA A 263 -2.56 0.52 -23.85
CA ALA A 263 -3.12 0.25 -22.52
C ALA A 263 -2.99 -1.23 -22.09
N THR A 264 -3.08 -2.16 -23.03
CA THR A 264 -2.89 -3.60 -22.79
C THR A 264 -1.42 -4.04 -22.81
N SER A 265 -0.53 -3.24 -23.39
CA SER A 265 0.91 -3.56 -23.52
C SER A 265 1.62 -3.95 -22.21
N PRO A 266 1.32 -3.38 -21.02
CA PRO A 266 2.01 -3.77 -19.79
C PRO A 266 1.77 -5.23 -19.39
N LEU A 267 0.63 -5.83 -19.77
CA LEU A 267 0.38 -7.25 -19.54
C LEU A 267 1.32 -8.12 -20.40
N TYR A 268 1.40 -7.83 -21.70
CA TYR A 268 2.28 -8.58 -22.61
C TYR A 268 3.76 -8.44 -22.22
N PHE A 269 4.20 -7.22 -21.86
CA PHE A 269 5.55 -7.01 -21.35
C PHE A 269 5.80 -7.63 -19.97
N GLY A 270 4.77 -7.78 -19.13
CA GLY A 270 4.85 -8.50 -17.85
C GLY A 270 5.04 -10.01 -18.00
N LEU A 271 4.43 -10.60 -19.03
CA LEU A 271 4.68 -11.99 -19.42
C LEU A 271 6.11 -12.18 -19.97
N ILE A 272 6.68 -11.17 -20.64
CA ILE A 272 8.10 -11.18 -21.06
C ILE A 272 9.02 -11.02 -19.84
N ASP A 273 8.73 -10.11 -18.91
CA ASP A 273 9.43 -9.98 -17.63
C ASP A 273 9.42 -11.28 -16.81
N THR A 274 8.30 -12.00 -16.84
CA THR A 274 8.15 -13.35 -16.24
C THR A 274 9.08 -14.36 -16.91
N ALA A 275 9.08 -14.44 -18.25
CA ALA A 275 9.95 -15.34 -18.99
C ALA A 275 11.44 -15.06 -18.73
N LEU A 276 11.82 -13.77 -18.63
CA LEU A 276 13.16 -13.35 -18.25
C LEU A 276 13.51 -13.77 -16.81
N ALA A 277 12.61 -13.62 -15.84
CA ALA A 277 12.83 -14.07 -14.47
C ALA A 277 13.08 -15.58 -14.38
N VAL A 278 12.25 -16.38 -15.07
CA VAL A 278 12.41 -17.85 -15.14
C VAL A 278 13.73 -18.23 -15.83
N PHE A 279 14.10 -17.57 -16.92
CA PHE A 279 15.38 -17.79 -17.61
C PHE A 279 16.58 -17.49 -16.71
N PHE A 280 16.59 -16.34 -16.02
CA PHE A 280 17.67 -15.97 -15.09
C PHE A 280 17.66 -16.82 -13.80
N TYR A 281 16.53 -17.39 -13.39
CA TYR A 281 16.48 -18.39 -12.31
C TYR A 281 17.07 -19.73 -12.76
N SER A 282 16.65 -20.27 -13.90
CA SER A 282 17.18 -21.50 -14.50
C SER A 282 18.71 -21.44 -14.67
N LYS A 283 19.23 -20.32 -15.20
CA LYS A 283 20.68 -20.11 -15.35
C LYS A 283 21.45 -20.06 -14.01
N ARG A 284 20.81 -19.63 -12.91
CA ARG A 284 21.41 -19.62 -11.57
C ARG A 284 21.32 -20.99 -10.88
N ASN A 285 20.24 -21.74 -11.13
CA ASN A 285 19.93 -23.02 -10.48
C ASN A 285 19.83 -24.18 -11.50
N PRO A 286 20.90 -24.50 -12.27
CA PRO A 286 20.85 -25.44 -13.40
C PRO A 286 20.61 -26.91 -13.03
N LYS A 287 20.48 -27.23 -11.73
CA LYS A 287 20.14 -28.57 -11.21
C LYS A 287 18.70 -28.67 -10.69
N GLN A 288 17.94 -27.58 -10.69
CA GLN A 288 16.61 -27.52 -10.10
C GLN A 288 15.54 -27.54 -11.20
N GLU A 289 14.70 -28.57 -11.18
CA GLU A 289 13.52 -28.67 -12.06
C GLU A 289 12.49 -27.59 -11.67
N ILE A 290 12.09 -26.76 -12.63
CA ILE A 290 11.12 -25.68 -12.42
C ILE A 290 9.73 -26.18 -12.75
N LYS A 291 8.83 -26.21 -11.77
CA LYS A 291 7.44 -26.65 -11.94
C LYS A 291 6.55 -25.45 -12.20
N LEU A 292 5.42 -25.64 -12.88
CA LEU A 292 4.54 -24.54 -13.30
C LEU A 292 4.09 -23.65 -12.13
N LYS A 293 3.86 -24.26 -10.96
CA LYS A 293 3.51 -23.59 -9.69
C LYS A 293 4.61 -22.70 -9.11
N ASP A 294 5.86 -22.89 -9.52
CA ASP A 294 7.01 -22.15 -8.99
C ASP A 294 7.20 -20.81 -9.73
N ILE A 295 6.64 -20.70 -10.95
CA ILE A 295 6.77 -19.53 -11.84
C ILE A 295 6.28 -18.22 -11.19
N PRO A 296 5.12 -18.16 -10.50
CA PRO A 296 4.69 -16.94 -9.79
C PRO A 296 5.66 -16.50 -8.70
N TYR A 297 6.29 -17.43 -7.97
CA TYR A 297 7.26 -17.10 -6.92
C TYR A 297 8.56 -16.59 -7.53
N ILE A 298 9.07 -17.26 -8.58
CA ILE A 298 10.24 -16.82 -9.34
C ILE A 298 10.02 -15.44 -9.96
N ALA A 299 8.83 -15.17 -10.50
CA ALA A 299 8.49 -13.88 -11.10
C ALA A 299 8.34 -12.76 -10.06
N LYS A 300 7.63 -12.99 -8.95
CA LYS A 300 7.34 -11.95 -7.93
C LYS A 300 8.52 -11.72 -6.98
N TYR A 301 9.24 -12.77 -6.58
CA TYR A 301 10.26 -12.72 -5.51
C TYR A 301 11.68 -13.08 -5.97
N GLY A 302 11.85 -13.61 -7.20
CA GLY A 302 13.15 -13.94 -7.78
C GLY A 302 13.72 -15.33 -7.44
N ASP A 303 13.00 -16.09 -6.61
CA ASP A 303 13.32 -17.44 -6.10
C ASP A 303 12.03 -18.17 -5.67
N VAL A 304 12.12 -19.44 -5.27
CA VAL A 304 10.99 -20.32 -4.91
C VAL A 304 10.80 -20.43 -3.38
N HIS A 305 11.85 -20.18 -2.59
CA HIS A 305 11.86 -20.45 -1.14
C HIS A 305 12.09 -19.23 -0.26
N ARG A 306 12.43 -18.07 -0.85
CA ARG A 306 12.72 -16.81 -0.16
C ARG A 306 12.54 -15.62 -1.08
N VAL A 307 12.47 -14.40 -0.55
CA VAL A 307 12.62 -13.20 -1.37
C VAL A 307 14.10 -12.95 -1.64
N ILE A 308 14.46 -12.61 -2.89
CA ILE A 308 15.79 -12.10 -3.23
C ILE A 308 15.64 -10.64 -3.68
N PRO A 309 16.06 -9.66 -2.85
CA PRO A 309 15.99 -8.24 -3.17
C PRO A 309 16.65 -7.92 -4.53
N GLY A 310 15.96 -7.13 -5.35
CA GLY A 310 16.37 -6.76 -6.70
C GLY A 310 15.95 -7.74 -7.80
N MET A 311 15.44 -8.94 -7.49
CA MET A 311 15.22 -9.99 -8.49
C MET A 311 13.77 -10.17 -8.94
N GLY A 312 12.77 -9.73 -8.17
CA GLY A 312 11.35 -9.79 -8.59
C GLY A 312 11.09 -8.93 -9.84
N ARG A 313 10.51 -9.49 -10.91
CA ARG A 313 10.27 -8.80 -12.19
C ARG A 313 8.81 -8.56 -12.53
N TYR A 314 7.88 -9.44 -12.16
CA TYR A 314 6.45 -9.26 -12.42
C TYR A 314 5.62 -10.06 -11.41
N ASP A 315 4.43 -9.57 -11.09
CA ASP A 315 3.48 -10.26 -10.20
C ASP A 315 2.35 -10.86 -11.05
N LEU A 316 2.23 -12.19 -11.00
CA LEU A 316 1.23 -12.96 -11.74
C LEU A 316 -0.12 -13.10 -11.02
N SER A 317 -0.33 -12.43 -9.88
CA SER A 317 -1.60 -12.42 -9.17
C SER A 317 -2.76 -12.00 -10.09
N PRO A 318 -3.77 -12.87 -10.34
CA PRO A 318 -4.87 -12.54 -11.27
C PRO A 318 -5.68 -11.32 -10.84
N ARG A 319 -5.79 -11.08 -9.52
CA ARG A 319 -6.43 -9.88 -8.96
C ARG A 319 -5.64 -8.62 -9.29
N LEU A 320 -4.30 -8.66 -9.17
CA LEU A 320 -3.45 -7.51 -9.46
C LEU A 320 -3.36 -7.22 -10.98
N ILE A 321 -3.32 -8.28 -11.81
CA ILE A 321 -3.43 -8.15 -13.26
C ILE A 321 -4.77 -7.51 -13.64
N CYS A 322 -5.88 -7.97 -13.06
CA CYS A 322 -7.21 -7.40 -13.29
C CYS A 322 -7.27 -5.92 -12.88
N TYR A 323 -6.65 -5.56 -11.75
CA TYR A 323 -6.55 -4.18 -11.28
C TYR A 323 -5.72 -3.28 -12.22
N SER A 324 -4.49 -3.68 -12.55
CA SER A 324 -3.62 -2.92 -13.45
C SER A 324 -4.22 -2.75 -14.84
N LEU A 325 -4.81 -3.82 -15.40
CA LEU A 325 -5.50 -3.79 -16.69
C LEU A 325 -6.75 -2.89 -16.64
N GLY A 326 -7.54 -2.97 -15.57
CA GLY A 326 -8.73 -2.14 -15.37
C GLY A 326 -8.38 -0.65 -15.31
N CYS A 327 -7.37 -0.27 -14.53
CA CYS A 327 -6.86 1.10 -14.48
C CYS A 327 -6.44 1.60 -15.87
N ASN A 328 -5.67 0.80 -16.62
CA ASN A 328 -5.18 1.22 -17.93
C ASN A 328 -6.28 1.32 -18.99
N VAL A 329 -7.19 0.34 -19.05
CA VAL A 329 -8.30 0.34 -20.02
C VAL A 329 -9.29 1.49 -19.74
N LEU A 330 -9.57 1.80 -18.47
CA LEU A 330 -10.41 2.96 -18.11
C LEU A 330 -9.72 4.30 -18.45
N GLY A 331 -8.41 4.42 -18.24
CA GLY A 331 -7.62 5.57 -18.66
C GLY A 331 -7.62 5.77 -20.18
N ALA A 332 -7.54 4.68 -20.94
CA ALA A 332 -7.64 4.69 -22.40
C ALA A 332 -9.04 5.04 -22.91
N PHE A 333 -10.11 4.56 -22.27
CA PHE A 333 -11.47 4.95 -22.63
C PHE A 333 -11.75 6.45 -22.35
N SER A 334 -11.13 7.03 -21.31
CA SER A 334 -11.16 8.47 -21.08
C SER A 334 -10.57 9.25 -22.27
N SER A 335 -9.36 8.93 -22.71
CA SER A 335 -8.72 9.62 -23.84
C SER A 335 -9.39 9.32 -25.19
N MET A 336 -9.97 8.13 -25.40
CA MET A 336 -10.83 7.83 -26.55
C MET A 336 -12.10 8.69 -26.59
N ALA A 337 -12.72 8.93 -25.44
CA ALA A 337 -13.90 9.78 -25.35
C ALA A 337 -13.55 11.27 -25.52
N PHE A 338 -12.41 11.73 -24.98
CA PHE A 338 -11.88 13.06 -25.29
C PHE A 338 -11.57 13.21 -26.79
N TYR A 339 -10.96 12.21 -27.43
CA TYR A 339 -10.73 12.22 -28.87
C TYR A 339 -12.04 12.40 -29.68
N ILE A 340 -13.12 11.70 -29.32
CA ILE A 340 -14.44 11.91 -29.96
C ILE A 340 -14.95 13.34 -29.69
N PHE A 341 -14.87 13.81 -28.44
CA PHE A 341 -15.34 15.13 -28.06
C PHE A 341 -14.63 16.25 -28.82
N LEU A 342 -13.30 16.25 -28.86
CA LEU A 342 -12.47 17.24 -29.55
C LEU A 342 -12.78 17.28 -31.05
N ARG A 343 -13.00 16.11 -31.67
CA ARG A 343 -13.43 16.00 -33.08
C ARG A 343 -14.89 16.42 -33.34
N SER A 344 -15.68 16.67 -32.30
CA SER A 344 -17.05 17.20 -32.41
C SER A 344 -17.14 18.71 -32.16
N ILE A 345 -16.03 19.38 -31.82
CA ILE A 345 -15.93 20.83 -31.74
C ILE A 345 -15.70 21.39 -33.17
N PRO A 346 -16.50 22.35 -33.67
CA PRO A 346 -16.31 22.94 -34.99
C PRO A 346 -14.94 23.61 -35.16
N ASP A 347 -14.31 23.37 -36.31
CA ASP A 347 -13.02 23.94 -36.74
C ASP A 347 -11.82 23.74 -35.78
N PHE A 348 -11.97 22.89 -34.76
CA PHE A 348 -11.03 22.79 -33.64
C PHE A 348 -9.56 22.56 -34.07
N SER A 349 -9.29 21.66 -35.02
CA SER A 349 -7.92 21.42 -35.49
C SER A 349 -7.27 22.65 -36.14
N ASN A 350 -8.05 23.50 -36.80
CA ASN A 350 -7.56 24.72 -37.44
C ASN A 350 -7.38 25.83 -36.40
N TYR A 351 -8.32 25.99 -35.46
CA TYR A 351 -8.17 26.86 -34.29
C TYR A 351 -6.87 26.56 -33.52
N VAL A 352 -6.61 25.28 -33.23
CA VAL A 352 -5.41 24.83 -32.52
C VAL A 352 -4.15 25.02 -33.37
N GLY A 353 -4.19 24.72 -34.67
CA GLY A 353 -3.04 24.88 -35.58
C GLY A 353 -2.66 26.33 -35.89
N ASN A 354 -3.60 27.27 -35.74
CA ASN A 354 -3.37 28.71 -35.97
C ASN A 354 -3.05 29.49 -34.67
N GLY A 355 -3.15 28.87 -33.49
CA GLY A 355 -2.87 29.49 -32.20
C GLY A 355 -1.49 29.13 -31.64
N ASP A 356 -0.91 29.99 -30.79
CA ASP A 356 0.41 29.77 -30.17
C ASP A 356 0.37 28.81 -28.97
N PHE A 357 -0.12 27.59 -29.20
CA PHE A 357 -0.30 26.57 -28.16
C PHE A 357 0.91 25.63 -28.00
N VAL A 358 1.97 25.83 -28.80
CA VAL A 358 3.17 24.99 -28.80
C VAL A 358 3.90 24.98 -27.44
N PRO A 359 4.08 26.11 -26.73
CA PRO A 359 4.70 26.10 -25.40
C PRO A 359 3.91 25.27 -24.38
N MET A 360 2.58 25.49 -24.30
CA MET A 360 1.67 24.76 -23.41
C MET A 360 1.66 23.25 -23.70
N ALA A 361 1.68 22.84 -24.98
CA ALA A 361 1.78 21.44 -25.37
C ALA A 361 3.12 20.81 -24.93
N ASN A 362 4.24 21.49 -25.18
CA ASN A 362 5.56 21.01 -24.76
C ASN A 362 5.69 20.92 -23.23
N ILE A 363 5.16 21.90 -22.48
CA ILE A 363 5.08 21.86 -21.02
C ILE A 363 4.23 20.68 -20.55
N SER A 364 3.09 20.41 -21.19
CA SER A 364 2.23 19.26 -20.89
C SER A 364 2.97 17.93 -21.03
N LEU A 365 3.73 17.72 -22.11
CA LEU A 365 4.51 16.49 -22.28
C LEU A 365 5.62 16.37 -21.22
N ALA A 366 6.43 17.42 -21.05
CA ALA A 366 7.53 17.42 -20.07
C ALA A 366 7.02 17.17 -18.64
N PHE A 367 5.89 17.80 -18.28
CA PHE A 367 5.25 17.64 -16.98
C PHE A 367 4.71 16.22 -16.76
N ASN A 368 3.96 15.67 -17.71
CA ASN A 368 3.41 14.31 -17.58
C ASN A 368 4.51 13.23 -17.58
N MET A 369 5.62 13.44 -18.30
CA MET A 369 6.82 12.59 -18.17
C MET A 369 7.42 12.66 -16.77
N PHE A 370 7.56 13.86 -16.20
CA PHE A 370 8.07 14.03 -14.82
C PHE A 370 7.13 13.43 -13.77
N VAL A 371 5.82 13.65 -13.86
CA VAL A 371 4.82 13.07 -12.93
C VAL A 371 4.81 11.55 -13.00
N THR A 372 4.90 10.96 -14.20
CA THR A 372 4.98 9.50 -14.37
C THR A 372 6.26 8.91 -13.79
N PHE A 373 7.39 9.62 -13.91
CA PHE A 373 8.62 9.25 -13.20
C PHE A 373 8.46 9.35 -11.69
N VAL A 374 7.90 10.45 -11.16
CA VAL A 374 7.70 10.66 -9.71
C VAL A 374 6.83 9.55 -9.10
N HIS A 375 5.76 9.13 -9.78
CA HIS A 375 4.95 7.98 -9.34
C HIS A 375 5.75 6.67 -9.34
N SER A 376 6.41 6.34 -10.47
CA SER A 376 7.26 5.14 -10.57
C SER A 376 8.35 5.11 -9.49
N PHE A 377 8.97 6.26 -9.22
CA PHE A 377 10.00 6.44 -8.21
C PHE A 377 9.50 6.09 -6.81
N PHE A 378 8.30 6.52 -6.43
CA PHE A 378 7.75 6.17 -5.11
C PHE A 378 7.35 4.70 -5.00
N LEU A 379 6.78 4.11 -6.07
CA LEU A 379 6.48 2.68 -6.10
C LEU A 379 7.72 1.80 -5.86
N PHE A 380 8.87 2.09 -6.49
CA PHE A 380 10.08 1.26 -6.28
C PHE A 380 10.97 1.68 -5.09
N THR A 381 10.74 2.84 -4.46
CA THR A 381 11.45 3.30 -3.24
C THR A 381 10.63 3.14 -1.94
N ARG A 382 9.58 2.30 -2.01
CA ARG A 382 9.00 1.57 -0.87
C ARG A 382 10.04 0.68 -0.17
N GLU A 383 9.71 0.18 1.02
CA GLU A 383 10.56 -0.78 1.74
C GLU A 383 10.66 -2.10 0.97
N PRO A 384 11.84 -2.75 0.91
CA PRO A 384 11.97 -4.04 0.24
C PRO A 384 11.16 -5.12 0.95
N MET A 385 10.54 -6.01 0.18
CA MET A 385 9.77 -7.13 0.71
C MET A 385 10.71 -8.21 1.28
N GLU A 386 10.49 -8.63 2.53
CA GLU A 386 11.37 -9.57 3.25
C GLU A 386 10.84 -11.01 3.24
N HIS A 387 9.52 -11.18 3.17
CA HIS A 387 8.81 -12.45 3.26
C HIS A 387 7.78 -12.59 2.13
N PHE A 388 7.29 -13.82 1.89
CA PHE A 388 6.26 -14.04 0.88
C PHE A 388 4.91 -13.49 1.35
N ASN A 389 4.40 -12.49 0.64
CA ASN A 389 3.06 -11.92 0.83
C ASN A 389 2.35 -11.82 -0.53
N VAL A 390 1.25 -12.56 -0.69
CA VAL A 390 0.50 -12.60 -1.96
C VAL A 390 -0.23 -11.27 -2.20
N SER A 391 -0.79 -10.67 -1.15
CA SER A 391 -1.67 -9.49 -1.21
C SER A 391 -0.93 -8.16 -1.31
N GLU A 392 0.37 -8.13 -1.03
CA GLU A 392 1.20 -6.92 -1.05
C GLU A 392 2.01 -6.81 -2.35
N GLU A 393 2.14 -5.62 -2.92
CA GLU A 393 2.96 -5.39 -4.10
C GLU A 393 4.45 -5.41 -3.76
N ASN A 394 5.25 -6.30 -4.37
CA ASN A 394 6.72 -6.25 -4.21
C ASN A 394 7.32 -5.06 -5.00
N PRO A 395 7.98 -4.08 -4.37
CA PRO A 395 8.59 -2.93 -5.05
C PRO A 395 9.64 -3.28 -6.11
N ASP A 396 10.27 -4.45 -6.04
CA ASP A 396 11.19 -4.92 -7.09
C ASP A 396 10.50 -5.07 -8.46
N THR A 397 9.22 -5.43 -8.47
CA THR A 397 8.42 -5.51 -9.70
C THR A 397 8.18 -4.11 -10.29
N LYS A 398 8.18 -3.05 -9.47
CA LYS A 398 7.87 -1.68 -9.89
C LYS A 398 9.09 -0.89 -10.39
N LYS A 399 10.26 -1.52 -10.49
CA LYS A 399 11.51 -0.87 -10.92
C LYS A 399 11.47 -0.45 -12.40
N MET A 400 12.12 0.67 -12.70
CA MET A 400 12.12 1.26 -14.05
C MET A 400 12.85 0.42 -15.12
N ASP A 401 13.56 -0.65 -14.75
CA ASP A 401 14.16 -1.62 -15.70
C ASP A 401 13.21 -2.78 -16.05
N ARG A 402 12.01 -2.84 -15.47
CA ARG A 402 11.00 -3.85 -15.80
C ARG A 402 10.22 -3.41 -17.03
N LEU A 403 10.08 -4.30 -18.01
CA LEU A 403 9.47 -3.99 -19.30
C LEU A 403 8.01 -3.53 -19.16
N HIS A 404 7.26 -4.15 -18.25
CA HIS A 404 5.88 -3.73 -17.99
C HIS A 404 5.78 -2.33 -17.33
N VAL A 405 6.76 -1.94 -16.51
CA VAL A 405 6.82 -0.59 -15.90
C VAL A 405 7.14 0.46 -16.96
N ILE A 406 8.05 0.16 -17.90
CA ILE A 406 8.36 1.01 -19.05
C ILE A 406 7.11 1.17 -19.94
N ALA A 407 6.43 0.07 -20.26
CA ALA A 407 5.20 0.07 -21.05
C ALA A 407 4.05 0.84 -20.35
N ASN A 408 3.89 0.65 -19.04
CA ASN A 408 2.89 1.36 -18.24
C ASN A 408 3.20 2.87 -18.17
N SER A 409 4.49 3.23 -18.05
CA SER A 409 4.93 4.62 -18.08
C SER A 409 4.62 5.27 -19.44
N PHE A 410 4.89 4.59 -20.55
CA PHE A 410 4.53 5.08 -21.88
C PHE A 410 3.01 5.26 -22.05
N HIS A 411 2.22 4.30 -21.58
CA HIS A 411 0.76 4.41 -21.55
C HIS A 411 0.27 5.62 -20.74
N MET A 412 0.80 5.82 -19.52
CA MET A 412 0.45 6.97 -18.68
C MET A 412 0.84 8.30 -19.35
N ILE A 413 2.07 8.42 -19.85
CA ILE A 413 2.57 9.63 -20.53
C ILE A 413 1.68 9.97 -21.73
N PHE A 414 1.36 8.99 -22.58
CA PHE A 414 0.50 9.19 -23.74
C PHE A 414 -0.90 9.66 -23.34
N ASN A 415 -1.59 8.92 -22.47
CA ASN A 415 -2.98 9.20 -22.14
C ASN A 415 -3.15 10.44 -21.24
N MET A 416 -2.20 10.74 -20.35
CA MET A 416 -2.21 11.99 -19.59
C MET A 416 -1.90 13.19 -20.49
N THR A 417 -0.93 13.12 -21.40
CA THR A 417 -0.57 14.24 -22.29
C THR A 417 -1.65 14.54 -23.31
N PHE A 418 -2.21 13.51 -23.98
CA PHE A 418 -3.30 13.71 -24.92
C PHE A 418 -4.54 14.30 -24.22
N SER A 419 -4.87 13.80 -23.02
CA SER A 419 -6.02 14.32 -22.26
C SER A 419 -5.75 15.72 -21.70
N SER A 420 -4.56 16.05 -21.20
CA SER A 420 -4.28 17.37 -20.61
C SER A 420 -4.26 18.47 -21.66
N ILE A 421 -3.62 18.23 -22.81
CA ILE A 421 -3.64 19.15 -23.96
C ILE A 421 -5.08 19.29 -24.49
N GLY A 422 -5.80 18.18 -24.64
CA GLY A 422 -7.20 18.18 -25.05
C GLY A 422 -8.11 18.99 -24.12
N ILE A 423 -8.00 18.79 -22.81
CA ILE A 423 -8.77 19.54 -21.80
C ILE A 423 -8.42 21.02 -21.83
N LEU A 424 -7.14 21.39 -21.84
CA LEU A 424 -6.71 22.80 -21.86
C LEU A 424 -7.22 23.52 -23.12
N LEU A 425 -7.01 22.94 -24.30
CA LEU A 425 -7.48 23.54 -25.56
C LEU A 425 -9.00 23.63 -25.64
N ALA A 426 -9.73 22.62 -25.14
CA ALA A 426 -11.18 22.66 -25.07
C ALA A 426 -11.68 23.75 -24.10
N LEU A 427 -11.05 23.90 -22.93
CA LEU A 427 -11.35 24.96 -21.95
C LEU A 427 -11.13 26.35 -22.55
N VAL A 428 -9.98 26.59 -23.19
CA VAL A 428 -9.66 27.88 -23.82
C VAL A 428 -10.60 28.15 -25.00
N TYR A 429 -10.85 27.18 -25.87
CA TYR A 429 -11.81 27.31 -26.98
C TYR A 429 -13.20 27.71 -26.46
N GLY A 430 -13.73 26.97 -25.47
CA GLY A 430 -15.06 27.24 -24.92
C GLY A 430 -15.15 28.56 -24.14
N TYR A 431 -14.05 29.03 -23.54
CA TYR A 431 -14.00 30.37 -22.95
C TYR A 431 -14.03 31.46 -24.03
N MET A 432 -13.21 31.33 -25.08
CA MET A 432 -13.10 32.33 -26.15
C MET A 432 -14.37 32.45 -27.00
N HIS A 433 -15.12 31.36 -27.18
CA HIS A 433 -16.38 31.33 -27.95
C HIS A 433 -17.63 31.30 -27.07
N GLY A 434 -17.51 31.42 -25.73
CA GLY A 434 -18.62 31.29 -24.78
C GLY A 434 -19.71 32.38 -24.88
N GLY A 435 -19.48 33.42 -25.68
CA GLY A 435 -20.47 34.43 -26.04
C GLY A 435 -21.29 34.12 -27.30
N GLU A 436 -20.98 33.05 -28.05
CA GLU A 436 -21.68 32.71 -29.28
C GLU A 436 -22.94 31.87 -29.01
N GLU A 437 -24.13 32.43 -29.23
CA GLU A 437 -25.43 31.79 -28.93
C GLU A 437 -25.70 30.46 -29.70
N THR A 438 -24.83 30.10 -30.63
CA THR A 438 -24.86 28.93 -31.51
C THR A 438 -24.15 27.72 -30.90
N LEU A 439 -23.18 27.89 -30.00
CA LEU A 439 -22.30 26.82 -29.57
C LEU A 439 -22.98 25.87 -28.56
N GLN A 440 -23.23 24.63 -28.99
CA GLN A 440 -23.84 23.58 -28.16
C GLN A 440 -22.80 22.58 -27.70
N LEU A 441 -22.84 22.20 -26.42
CA LEU A 441 -21.95 21.18 -25.88
C LEU A 441 -22.30 19.80 -26.47
N SER A 442 -21.28 19.11 -26.99
CA SER A 442 -21.41 17.74 -27.50
C SER A 442 -21.62 16.72 -26.37
N PRO A 443 -22.59 15.79 -26.49
CA PRO A 443 -22.77 14.66 -25.56
C PRO A 443 -21.51 13.82 -25.31
N ALA A 444 -20.56 13.82 -26.25
CA ALA A 444 -19.28 13.13 -26.10
C ALA A 444 -18.46 13.63 -24.89
N PHE A 445 -18.60 14.89 -24.48
CA PHE A 445 -17.95 15.40 -23.27
C PHE A 445 -18.51 14.74 -22.00
N ALA A 446 -19.82 14.54 -21.91
CA ALA A 446 -20.42 13.82 -20.79
C ALA A 446 -19.96 12.36 -20.74
N ILE A 447 -19.75 11.71 -21.90
CA ILE A 447 -19.16 10.36 -21.99
C ILE A 447 -17.70 10.37 -21.51
N ALA A 448 -16.90 11.39 -21.86
CA ALA A 448 -15.54 11.55 -21.35
C ALA A 448 -15.52 11.70 -19.82
N LEU A 449 -16.44 12.50 -19.25
CA LEU A 449 -16.59 12.63 -17.79
C LEU A 449 -16.96 11.29 -17.13
N VAL A 450 -17.81 10.45 -17.74
CA VAL A 450 -18.11 9.11 -17.19
C VAL A 450 -16.84 8.27 -17.08
N TRP A 451 -15.99 8.25 -18.11
CA TRP A 451 -14.74 7.47 -18.08
C TRP A 451 -13.68 8.07 -17.15
N VAL A 452 -13.55 9.41 -17.05
CA VAL A 452 -12.70 10.07 -16.05
C VAL A 452 -13.12 9.68 -14.64
N HIS A 453 -14.41 9.77 -14.30
CA HIS A 453 -14.90 9.42 -12.98
C HIS A 453 -14.79 7.90 -12.70
N ALA A 454 -15.02 7.04 -13.70
CA ALA A 454 -14.82 5.60 -13.58
C ALA A 454 -13.35 5.24 -13.33
N TYR A 455 -12.40 5.85 -14.06
CA TYR A 455 -10.97 5.69 -13.83
C TYR A 455 -10.56 6.13 -12.42
N LEU A 456 -10.96 7.32 -11.99
CA LEU A 456 -10.64 7.85 -10.66
C LEU A 456 -11.20 6.95 -9.56
N TRP A 457 -12.48 6.59 -9.63
CA TRP A 457 -13.09 5.68 -8.66
C TRP A 457 -12.40 4.30 -8.64
N PHE A 458 -12.13 3.72 -9.81
CA PHE A 458 -11.56 2.38 -9.88
C PHE A 458 -10.12 2.33 -9.33
N SER A 459 -9.30 3.32 -9.67
CA SER A 459 -7.89 3.43 -9.23
C SER A 459 -7.70 3.88 -7.77
N SER A 460 -8.78 4.27 -7.05
CA SER A 460 -8.66 4.77 -5.68
C SER A 460 -9.64 4.23 -4.64
N CYS A 461 -10.76 3.67 -5.08
CA CYS A 461 -11.91 3.31 -4.24
C CYS A 461 -12.57 1.98 -4.65
N SER A 462 -12.03 1.27 -5.67
CA SER A 462 -12.45 -0.12 -5.94
C SER A 462 -11.96 -1.06 -4.82
N PRO A 463 -12.59 -2.24 -4.65
CA PRO A 463 -12.09 -3.26 -3.73
C PRO A 463 -10.63 -3.62 -3.98
N PHE A 464 -10.19 -3.67 -5.25
CA PHE A 464 -8.80 -3.93 -5.63
C PHE A 464 -7.84 -2.82 -5.18
N ALA A 465 -8.21 -1.55 -5.33
CA ALA A 465 -7.37 -0.42 -4.91
C ALA A 465 -7.14 -0.41 -3.39
N VAL A 466 -8.12 -0.90 -2.61
CA VAL A 466 -8.03 -1.10 -1.17
C VAL A 466 -7.20 -2.35 -0.83
N GLU A 467 -7.44 -3.47 -1.52
CA GLU A 467 -6.73 -4.75 -1.34
C GLU A 467 -5.21 -4.61 -1.51
N PHE A 468 -4.76 -3.88 -2.54
CA PHE A 468 -3.33 -3.72 -2.85
C PHE A 468 -2.67 -2.48 -2.23
N ASN A 469 -3.40 -1.68 -1.44
CA ASN A 469 -2.94 -0.39 -0.92
C ASN A 469 -2.29 0.49 -2.02
N ALA A 470 -3.05 0.76 -3.07
CA ALA A 470 -2.57 1.53 -4.22
C ALA A 470 -2.22 2.97 -3.83
N GLU A 471 -1.17 3.57 -4.41
CA GLU A 471 -0.78 4.97 -4.09
C GLU A 471 -1.85 6.00 -4.41
N CYS A 472 -2.73 5.66 -5.36
CA CYS A 472 -3.89 6.48 -5.72
C CYS A 472 -5.07 6.29 -4.76
N ALA A 473 -5.00 5.45 -3.72
CA ALA A 473 -6.09 5.21 -2.76
C ALA A 473 -6.61 6.52 -2.15
N GLY A 474 -7.93 6.71 -2.19
CA GLY A 474 -8.58 7.95 -1.77
C GLY A 474 -8.40 9.16 -2.71
N SER A 475 -7.68 9.06 -3.83
CA SER A 475 -7.49 10.20 -4.76
C SER A 475 -8.80 10.72 -5.36
N PHE A 476 -9.78 9.85 -5.67
CA PHE A 476 -11.13 10.26 -6.08
C PHE A 476 -11.81 11.18 -5.06
N ILE A 477 -11.60 10.98 -3.76
CA ILE A 477 -12.19 11.84 -2.71
C ILE A 477 -11.73 13.30 -2.87
N ILE A 478 -10.46 13.50 -3.24
CA ILE A 478 -9.81 14.82 -3.36
C ILE A 478 -10.02 15.42 -4.75
N ILE A 479 -9.93 14.60 -5.81
CA ILE A 479 -9.96 15.06 -7.20
C ILE A 479 -11.39 15.26 -7.72
N PHE A 480 -12.38 14.48 -7.26
CA PHE A 480 -13.76 14.59 -7.72
C PHE A 480 -14.33 16.01 -7.61
N PRO A 481 -14.23 16.74 -6.48
CA PRO A 481 -14.75 18.11 -6.38
C PRO A 481 -14.15 19.06 -7.42
N ILE A 482 -12.88 18.88 -7.78
CA ILE A 482 -12.20 19.70 -8.79
C ILE A 482 -12.77 19.41 -10.18
N VAL A 483 -12.89 18.12 -10.54
CA VAL A 483 -13.46 17.70 -11.84
C VAL A 483 -14.93 18.12 -11.95
N PHE A 484 -15.71 17.94 -10.89
CA PHE A 484 -17.12 18.35 -10.80
C PHE A 484 -17.28 19.87 -11.02
N VAL A 485 -16.48 20.70 -10.33
CA VAL A 485 -16.56 22.17 -10.46
C VAL A 485 -16.11 22.61 -11.85
N LEU A 486 -14.95 22.15 -12.35
CA LEU A 486 -14.43 22.57 -13.65
C LEU A 486 -15.37 22.17 -14.80
N SER A 487 -15.86 20.93 -14.82
CA SER A 487 -16.77 20.48 -15.88
C SER A 487 -18.15 21.14 -15.82
N THR A 488 -18.65 21.46 -14.62
CA THR A 488 -19.92 22.19 -14.44
C THR A 488 -19.77 23.65 -14.88
N LEU A 489 -18.69 24.34 -14.50
CA LEU A 489 -18.41 25.71 -14.94
C LEU A 489 -18.22 25.77 -16.46
N TYR A 490 -17.46 24.84 -17.04
CA TYR A 490 -17.26 24.77 -18.49
C TYR A 490 -18.59 24.60 -19.25
N ALA A 491 -19.46 23.70 -18.79
CA ALA A 491 -20.76 23.45 -19.41
C ALA A 491 -21.78 24.60 -19.25
N ILE A 492 -21.57 25.52 -18.30
CA ILE A 492 -22.45 26.69 -18.05
C ILE A 492 -21.92 27.96 -18.73
N ILE A 493 -20.59 28.17 -18.71
CA ILE A 493 -19.95 29.40 -19.19
C ILE A 493 -19.63 29.32 -20.69
N GLY A 494 -19.21 28.14 -21.19
CA GLY A 494 -18.73 28.00 -22.57
C GLY A 494 -19.77 27.56 -23.60
N PHE A 495 -21.00 27.21 -23.17
CA PHE A 495 -22.00 26.61 -24.06
C PHE A 495 -23.43 26.98 -23.69
N ARG A 496 -24.28 27.03 -24.72
CA ARG A 496 -25.72 27.15 -24.55
C ARG A 496 -26.33 25.88 -23.96
N ALA A 497 -27.35 26.04 -23.12
CA ALA A 497 -28.13 24.95 -22.56
C ALA A 497 -28.72 24.04 -23.66
N GLY A 498 -28.44 22.73 -23.57
CA GLY A 498 -28.84 21.73 -24.55
C GLY A 498 -28.60 20.31 -24.05
N VAL A 499 -28.66 19.32 -24.94
CA VAL A 499 -28.57 17.89 -24.56
C VAL A 499 -27.23 17.56 -23.88
N GLY A 500 -26.11 18.06 -24.41
CA GLY A 500 -24.79 17.80 -23.81
C GLY A 500 -24.60 18.44 -22.44
N THR A 501 -25.04 19.69 -22.22
CA THR A 501 -24.94 20.33 -20.90
C THR A 501 -25.84 19.64 -19.88
N LEU A 502 -27.06 19.25 -20.27
CA LEU A 502 -27.95 18.43 -19.44
C LEU A 502 -27.29 17.09 -19.06
N MET A 503 -26.65 16.40 -20.02
CA MET A 503 -25.94 15.15 -19.75
C MET A 503 -24.74 15.34 -18.82
N VAL A 504 -24.00 16.44 -18.91
CA VAL A 504 -22.93 16.78 -17.94
C VAL A 504 -23.51 16.92 -16.54
N HIS A 505 -24.59 17.68 -16.38
CA HIS A 505 -25.22 17.87 -15.06
C HIS A 505 -25.78 16.56 -14.49
N VAL A 506 -26.38 15.70 -15.32
CA VAL A 506 -26.86 14.38 -14.90
C VAL A 506 -25.70 13.46 -14.47
N VAL A 507 -24.61 13.41 -15.23
CA VAL A 507 -23.40 12.65 -14.87
C VAL A 507 -22.79 13.17 -13.57
N ASN A 508 -22.57 14.47 -13.47
CA ASN A 508 -21.98 15.10 -12.29
C ASN A 508 -22.86 14.92 -11.05
N PHE A 509 -24.18 14.99 -11.17
CA PHE A 509 -25.12 14.70 -10.08
C PHE A 509 -25.09 13.23 -9.65
N ALA A 510 -25.08 12.29 -10.61
CA ALA A 510 -24.99 10.86 -10.31
C ALA A 510 -23.67 10.49 -9.62
N VAL A 511 -22.54 11.05 -10.06
CA VAL A 511 -21.24 10.83 -9.42
C VAL A 511 -21.16 11.54 -8.06
N LEU A 512 -21.76 12.72 -7.90
CA LEU A 512 -21.89 13.38 -6.59
C LEU A 512 -22.64 12.50 -5.59
N LEU A 513 -23.74 11.86 -6.00
CA LEU A 513 -24.46 10.90 -5.15
C LEU A 513 -23.59 9.69 -4.79
N LEU A 514 -22.83 9.12 -5.74
CA LEU A 514 -21.90 8.01 -5.47
C LEU A 514 -20.74 8.40 -4.54
N TRP A 515 -20.21 9.62 -4.69
CA TRP A 515 -19.16 10.19 -3.83
C TRP A 515 -19.68 10.45 -2.40
N LEU A 516 -20.90 11.00 -2.26
CA LEU A 516 -21.56 11.16 -0.97
C LEU A 516 -21.86 9.80 -0.30
N LEU A 517 -22.39 8.83 -1.06
CA LEU A 517 -22.66 7.47 -0.56
C LEU A 517 -21.38 6.74 -0.12
N SER A 518 -20.23 7.04 -0.73
CA SER A 518 -18.93 6.50 -0.32
C SER A 518 -18.52 6.93 1.09
N PHE A 519 -18.94 8.11 1.57
CA PHE A 519 -18.75 8.53 2.97
C PHE A 519 -19.76 7.93 3.95
N LEU A 520 -20.93 7.51 3.46
CA LEU A 520 -22.04 7.01 4.29
C LEU A 520 -21.99 5.50 4.48
N LYS A 521 -21.43 4.76 3.51
CA LYS A 521 -21.41 3.29 3.51
C LYS A 521 -20.42 2.72 4.54
N ASP A 522 -19.25 3.30 4.65
CA ASP A 522 -18.24 2.87 5.62
C ASP A 522 -18.30 3.73 6.89
N ARG A 523 -18.05 3.13 8.05
CA ARG A 523 -17.86 3.87 9.32
C ARG A 523 -16.49 4.57 9.39
N VAL A 524 -16.06 5.19 8.30
CA VAL A 524 -14.86 6.02 8.20
C VAL A 524 -15.10 7.30 9.02
N ARG A 525 -14.89 7.19 10.34
CA ARG A 525 -15.01 8.29 11.32
C ARG A 525 -14.12 9.50 11.03
N SER A 526 -13.23 9.40 10.04
CA SER A 526 -12.32 10.45 9.63
C SER A 526 -11.70 10.11 8.28
N ILE A 527 -11.60 11.07 7.36
CA ILE A 527 -10.81 10.94 6.11
C ILE A 527 -9.29 10.96 6.42
N PHE A 528 -8.91 11.49 7.58
CA PHE A 528 -7.53 11.76 7.96
C PHE A 528 -6.59 10.54 8.09
N PRO A 529 -7.03 9.28 8.32
CA PRO A 529 -6.17 8.10 8.23
C PRO A 529 -5.78 7.80 6.78
N LEU A 530 -6.75 7.73 5.86
CA LEU A 530 -6.51 7.50 4.43
C LEU A 530 -5.60 8.60 3.84
N MET A 531 -5.89 9.86 4.19
CA MET A 531 -5.00 10.98 3.87
C MET A 531 -3.65 10.95 4.61
N ARG A 532 -3.53 10.33 5.80
CA ARG A 532 -2.27 10.29 6.58
C ARG A 532 -1.19 9.49 5.85
N MET A 533 -1.54 8.33 5.31
CA MET A 533 -0.62 7.40 4.64
C MET A 533 0.13 8.05 3.47
N HIS A 534 -0.50 9.03 2.79
CA HIS A 534 0.00 9.60 1.55
C HIS A 534 0.07 11.14 1.53
N ARG A 535 0.13 11.83 2.70
CA ARG A 535 0.11 13.31 2.78
C ARG A 535 1.13 13.99 1.87
N ALA A 536 2.38 13.50 1.88
CA ALA A 536 3.45 14.06 1.09
C ALA A 536 3.17 13.94 -0.42
N TYR A 537 2.61 12.80 -0.85
CA TYR A 537 2.26 12.56 -2.25
C TYR A 537 1.09 13.42 -2.71
N PHE A 538 -0.01 13.46 -1.95
CA PHE A 538 -1.15 14.29 -2.31
C PHE A 538 -0.83 15.78 -2.33
N LEU A 539 -0.01 16.26 -1.39
CA LEU A 539 0.48 17.64 -1.42
C LEU A 539 1.41 17.88 -2.61
N LEU A 540 2.34 16.96 -2.91
CA LEU A 540 3.26 17.08 -4.05
C LEU A 540 2.51 17.05 -5.38
N TYR A 541 1.57 16.12 -5.60
CA TYR A 541 0.77 16.08 -6.81
C TYR A 541 -0.13 17.32 -6.94
N ALA A 542 -0.73 17.81 -5.85
CA ALA A 542 -1.52 19.06 -5.89
C ALA A 542 -0.65 20.28 -6.23
N LEU A 543 0.55 20.39 -5.64
CA LEU A 543 1.52 21.45 -5.96
C LEU A 543 2.03 21.36 -7.40
N LEU A 544 2.30 20.15 -7.90
CA LEU A 544 2.72 19.90 -9.27
C LEU A 544 1.60 20.27 -10.26
N ILE A 545 0.35 19.86 -10.00
CA ILE A 545 -0.82 20.22 -10.83
C ILE A 545 -1.05 21.73 -10.83
N PHE A 546 -0.95 22.39 -9.67
CA PHE A 546 -1.06 23.86 -9.57
C PHE A 546 0.06 24.58 -10.32
N LEU A 547 1.32 24.11 -10.18
CA LEU A 547 2.46 24.61 -10.94
C LEU A 547 2.30 24.41 -12.44
N PHE A 548 1.75 23.26 -12.87
CA PHE A 548 1.42 23.01 -14.27
C PHE A 548 0.41 24.01 -14.81
N PHE A 549 -0.70 24.25 -14.11
CA PHE A 549 -1.69 25.25 -14.53
C PHE A 549 -1.12 26.68 -14.52
N LEU A 550 -0.24 27.04 -13.58
CA LEU A 550 0.47 28.33 -13.62
C LEU A 550 1.38 28.46 -14.84
N LEU A 551 2.18 27.43 -15.14
CA LEU A 551 3.09 27.42 -16.30
C LEU A 551 2.35 27.37 -17.65
N ALA A 552 1.19 26.72 -17.70
CA ALA A 552 0.36 26.56 -18.90
C ALA A 552 -0.69 27.67 -19.08
N ALA A 553 -0.75 28.67 -18.20
CA ALA A 553 -1.64 29.83 -18.30
C ALA A 553 -0.90 31.19 -18.26
N HIS A 554 0.42 31.18 -18.05
CA HIS A 554 1.29 32.36 -18.20
C HIS A 554 2.02 32.43 -19.56
N ILE A 555 1.72 31.49 -20.46
CA ILE A 555 2.15 31.44 -21.86
C ILE A 555 0.92 31.12 -22.70
#